data_AF-A0A7R9T9X4-F1
#
_entry.id   AF-A0A7R9T9X4-F1
#
_cell.length_a   1.000
_cell.length_b   1.000
_cell.length_c   1.000
_cell.angle_alpha   90.00
_cell.angle_beta   90.00
_cell.angle_gamma   90.00
#
_symmetry.space_group_name_H-M   'P 1'
#
loop_
_entity.id
_entity.type
_entity.pdbx_description
1 polymer ?
#
loop_
_entity_poly.entity_id
_entity_poly.type
_entity_poly.pdbx_seq_one_letter_code
_entity_poly.pdbx_strand_id
1 'polypeptide(L)'
;AAAAARAAWRSSKPKSKERETIANALFSILPSLTPYGDAAAEAMDLARWLLARDDEEGVGASAAMSSDVVEAFTDATIRAIQTLSSHDNAPAYASLRDVVDLSGGQYWLETAPGLARASLCGAGGDADDASAEPFRRTKIDTSRAEVRFTERAIVSKLLNRSLVKSVIVNIHNPGRTIQIRRLAIYRTTSVAAEVSRLRSDRSTWKKVATATIAPGATEAVVDLPTPLIFAGCVVELTAFHVNLHARAQEILQCPRCSRHVTDKHGVCRHCRENAHQCRHCRNINYEHPNAFVCNECGHSKHARIEITLECKLAGGYPRVRSEEEAAKAVAELEAESATAARARDAVAALKPQLLRALHPREDDVGGDRDRDRDRDRD
;
A
#
# COMPACT_ATOMS: atom_id res chain seq x y z
N ALA A 1 -45.30 8.30 -6.80
CA ALA A 1 -45.68 8.93 -5.51
C ALA A 1 -46.28 10.33 -5.70
N ALA A 2 -45.63 11.24 -6.42
CA ALA A 2 -46.11 12.62 -6.62
C ALA A 2 -47.54 12.73 -7.19
N ALA A 3 -47.92 11.88 -8.15
CA ALA A 3 -49.30 11.86 -8.68
C ALA A 3 -50.35 11.48 -7.61
N ALA A 4 -50.02 10.54 -6.73
CA ALA A 4 -50.89 10.14 -5.63
C ALA A 4 -51.01 11.26 -4.57
N ALA A 5 -49.90 11.94 -4.26
CA ALA A 5 -49.91 13.11 -3.37
C ALA A 5 -50.76 14.26 -3.94
N ARG A 6 -50.65 14.54 -5.25
CA ARG A 6 -51.49 15.55 -5.94
C ARG A 6 -52.97 15.15 -5.93
N ALA A 7 -53.29 13.87 -6.11
CA ALA A 7 -54.67 13.38 -6.04
C ALA A 7 -55.25 13.49 -4.62
N ALA A 8 -54.49 13.10 -3.61
CA ALA A 8 -54.86 13.23 -2.19
C ALA A 8 -55.03 14.70 -1.76
N TRP A 9 -54.19 15.60 -2.28
CA TRP A 9 -54.32 17.03 -2.05
C TRP A 9 -55.61 17.61 -2.66
N ARG A 10 -55.98 17.18 -3.87
CA ARG A 10 -57.20 17.64 -4.55
C ARG A 10 -58.49 17.08 -3.95
N SER A 11 -58.45 15.86 -3.39
CA SER A 11 -59.61 15.23 -2.76
C SER A 11 -59.85 15.66 -1.32
N SER A 12 -58.84 16.24 -0.65
CA SER A 12 -58.98 16.81 0.69
C SER A 12 -59.64 18.19 0.64
N LYS A 13 -60.43 18.50 1.68
CA LYS A 13 -61.09 19.81 1.81
C LYS A 13 -60.05 20.92 1.99
N PRO A 14 -60.28 22.13 1.45
CA PRO A 14 -59.44 23.29 1.77
C PRO A 14 -59.38 23.51 3.29
N LYS A 15 -58.19 23.88 3.81
CA LYS A 15 -57.91 24.13 5.24
C LYS A 15 -58.11 22.93 6.17
N SER A 16 -57.97 21.70 5.67
CA SER A 16 -58.09 20.49 6.47
C SER A 16 -56.75 20.03 7.06
N LYS A 17 -56.79 19.33 8.20
CA LYS A 17 -55.60 18.78 8.89
C LYS A 17 -54.83 17.78 8.01
N GLU A 18 -55.52 17.14 7.07
CA GLU A 18 -54.93 16.21 6.11
C GLU A 18 -53.98 16.92 5.14
N ARG A 19 -54.34 18.13 4.66
CA ARG A 19 -53.45 18.94 3.81
C ARG A 19 -52.21 19.40 4.57
N GLU A 20 -52.38 19.85 5.80
CA GLU A 20 -51.27 20.22 6.69
C GLU A 20 -50.32 19.04 6.93
N THR A 21 -50.85 17.84 7.15
CA THR A 21 -50.04 16.63 7.36
C THR A 21 -49.25 16.25 6.10
N ILE A 22 -49.87 16.36 4.91
CA ILE A 22 -49.20 16.11 3.63
C ILE A 22 -48.07 17.13 3.39
N ALA A 23 -48.32 18.41 3.69
CA ALA A 23 -47.32 19.48 3.54
C ALA A 23 -46.14 19.29 4.51
N ASN A 24 -46.41 19.04 5.81
CA ASN A 24 -45.38 18.81 6.82
C ASN A 24 -44.51 17.58 6.50
N ALA A 25 -45.12 16.49 6.05
CA ALA A 25 -44.40 15.29 5.65
C ALA A 25 -43.46 15.53 4.45
N LEU A 26 -43.88 16.35 3.48
CA LEU A 26 -43.04 16.69 2.34
C LEU A 26 -41.91 17.66 2.73
N PHE A 27 -42.23 18.72 3.47
CA PHE A 27 -41.26 19.78 3.79
C PHE A 27 -40.20 19.32 4.80
N SER A 28 -40.55 18.46 5.76
CA SER A 28 -39.57 17.86 6.68
C SER A 28 -38.48 17.03 6.00
N ILE A 29 -38.74 16.52 4.79
CA ILE A 29 -37.77 15.72 4.03
C ILE A 29 -36.84 16.59 3.18
N LEU A 30 -37.21 17.84 2.88
CA LEU A 30 -36.43 18.72 1.99
C LEU A 30 -34.94 18.83 2.36
N PRO A 31 -34.53 19.02 3.63
CA PRO A 31 -33.10 19.14 3.97
C PRO A 31 -32.28 17.90 3.60
N SER A 32 -32.88 16.71 3.65
CA SER A 32 -32.20 15.45 3.31
C SER A 32 -32.15 15.16 1.81
N LEU A 33 -32.82 15.97 0.97
CA LEU A 33 -32.83 15.82 -0.49
C LEU A 33 -31.61 16.45 -1.18
N THR A 34 -30.88 17.34 -0.49
CA THR A 34 -29.69 18.02 -0.99
C THR A 34 -28.67 17.12 -1.72
N PRO A 35 -28.27 15.93 -1.20
CA PRO A 35 -27.29 15.08 -1.87
C PRO A 35 -27.81 14.37 -3.14
N TYR A 36 -29.12 14.40 -3.42
CA TYR A 36 -29.72 13.69 -4.54
C TYR A 36 -29.80 14.52 -5.83
N GLY A 37 -29.50 15.82 -5.78
CA GLY A 37 -29.43 16.70 -6.95
C GLY A 37 -30.67 16.58 -7.86
N ASP A 38 -30.44 16.30 -9.15
CA ASP A 38 -31.51 16.19 -10.16
C ASP A 38 -32.52 15.06 -9.86
N ALA A 39 -32.14 14.01 -9.13
CA ALA A 39 -33.08 12.96 -8.73
C ALA A 39 -34.13 13.44 -7.70
N ALA A 40 -33.88 14.58 -7.04
CA ALA A 40 -34.86 15.23 -6.17
C ALA A 40 -35.83 16.15 -6.94
N ALA A 41 -35.69 16.32 -8.26
CA ALA A 41 -36.49 17.27 -9.04
C ALA A 41 -38.00 17.03 -8.89
N GLU A 42 -38.47 15.78 -8.94
CA GLU A 42 -39.90 15.47 -8.77
C GLU A 42 -40.44 15.86 -7.38
N ALA A 43 -39.62 15.73 -6.34
CA ALA A 43 -39.98 16.10 -4.97
C ALA A 43 -39.98 17.63 -4.80
N MET A 44 -39.00 18.32 -5.38
CA MET A 44 -38.91 19.79 -5.41
C MET A 44 -40.05 20.41 -6.22
N ASP A 45 -40.43 19.80 -7.35
CA ASP A 45 -41.57 20.21 -8.17
C ASP A 45 -42.89 20.02 -7.44
N LEU A 46 -43.03 18.94 -6.66
CA LEU A 46 -44.19 18.74 -5.80
C LEU A 46 -44.25 19.79 -4.69
N ALA A 47 -43.12 20.11 -4.05
CA ALA A 47 -43.03 21.14 -3.03
C ALA A 47 -43.39 22.52 -3.60
N ARG A 48 -42.84 22.87 -4.77
CA ARG A 48 -43.18 24.09 -5.52
C ARG A 48 -44.66 24.15 -5.87
N TRP A 49 -45.22 23.05 -6.34
CA TRP A 49 -46.64 22.97 -6.70
C TRP A 49 -47.55 23.16 -5.49
N LEU A 50 -47.18 22.65 -4.31
CA LEU A 50 -47.93 22.88 -3.08
C LEU A 50 -47.87 24.33 -2.62
N LEU A 51 -46.68 24.94 -2.65
CA LEU A 51 -46.51 26.35 -2.28
C LEU A 51 -47.27 27.30 -3.21
N ALA A 52 -47.23 27.06 -4.53
CA ALA A 52 -47.94 27.89 -5.51
C ALA A 52 -49.47 27.85 -5.36
N ARG A 53 -50.01 26.81 -4.70
CA ARG A 53 -51.45 26.68 -4.44
C ARG A 53 -51.89 27.25 -3.09
N ASP A 54 -50.92 27.56 -2.23
CA ASP A 54 -51.21 28.21 -0.96
C ASP A 54 -51.72 29.64 -1.16
N ASP A 55 -51.20 30.32 -2.19
CA ASP A 55 -51.59 31.68 -2.58
C ASP A 55 -53.02 31.77 -3.16
N GLU A 56 -53.52 30.70 -3.78
CA GLU A 56 -54.85 30.66 -4.42
C GLU A 56 -55.97 30.18 -3.48
N GLU A 57 -55.67 29.23 -2.59
CA GLU A 57 -56.68 28.55 -1.76
C GLU A 57 -56.54 28.85 -0.25
N GLY A 58 -55.45 29.52 0.18
CA GLY A 58 -55.17 29.94 1.56
C GLY A 58 -55.09 28.77 2.55
N VAL A 59 -54.14 27.85 2.36
CA VAL A 59 -54.19 26.47 2.89
C VAL A 59 -52.91 26.04 3.62
N GLY A 60 -52.32 26.89 4.46
CA GLY A 60 -51.37 26.48 5.49
C GLY A 60 -50.11 25.71 5.02
N ALA A 61 -49.82 25.61 3.73
CA ALA A 61 -48.59 24.97 3.24
C ALA A 61 -47.39 25.87 3.59
N SER A 62 -47.54 27.18 3.50
CA SER A 62 -46.60 28.16 4.03
C SER A 62 -46.43 28.06 5.55
N ALA A 63 -47.45 27.60 6.29
CA ALA A 63 -47.33 27.40 7.74
C ALA A 63 -46.53 26.13 8.08
N ALA A 64 -46.66 25.09 7.24
CA ALA A 64 -45.85 23.87 7.31
C ALA A 64 -44.38 24.08 6.88
N MET A 65 -44.12 25.10 6.05
CA MET A 65 -42.78 25.58 5.73
C MET A 65 -42.26 26.50 6.86
N SER A 66 -41.95 25.91 8.01
CA SER A 66 -41.44 26.66 9.16
C SER A 66 -40.04 27.25 8.89
N SER A 67 -39.67 28.27 9.67
CA SER A 67 -38.33 28.87 9.62
C SER A 67 -37.23 27.81 9.78
N ASP A 68 -37.45 26.81 10.66
CA ASP A 68 -36.48 25.74 10.93
C ASP A 68 -36.23 24.85 9.71
N VAL A 69 -37.28 24.57 8.92
CA VAL A 69 -37.16 23.76 7.69
C VAL A 69 -36.39 24.53 6.63
N VAL A 70 -36.69 25.82 6.47
CA VAL A 70 -35.98 26.71 5.54
C VAL A 70 -34.52 26.84 5.93
N GLU A 71 -34.23 27.04 7.22
CA GLU A 71 -32.88 27.13 7.74
C GLU A 71 -32.12 25.83 7.51
N ALA A 72 -32.68 24.68 7.92
CA ALA A 72 -32.06 23.37 7.73
C ALA A 72 -31.78 23.03 6.26
N PHE A 73 -32.69 23.39 5.35
CA PHE A 73 -32.50 23.20 3.91
C PHE A 73 -31.41 24.10 3.35
N THR A 74 -31.41 25.37 3.75
CA THR A 74 -30.39 26.36 3.34
C THR A 74 -29.01 25.92 3.82
N ASP A 75 -28.92 25.49 5.08
CA ASP A 75 -27.72 24.96 5.71
C ASP A 75 -27.18 23.71 5.00
N ALA A 76 -28.06 22.76 4.68
CA ALA A 76 -27.69 21.56 3.94
C ALA A 76 -27.15 21.91 2.54
N THR A 77 -27.81 22.84 1.86
CA THR A 77 -27.42 23.31 0.53
C THR A 77 -26.06 24.04 0.57
N ILE A 78 -25.85 24.91 1.55
CA ILE A 78 -24.57 25.61 1.75
C ILE A 78 -23.45 24.60 1.99
N ARG A 79 -23.67 23.59 2.86
CA ARG A 79 -22.68 22.54 3.12
C ARG A 79 -22.35 21.74 1.85
N ALA A 80 -23.34 21.42 1.04
CA ALA A 80 -23.13 20.71 -0.23
C ALA A 80 -22.33 21.56 -1.23
N ILE A 81 -22.65 22.85 -1.38
CA ILE A 81 -21.92 23.78 -2.25
C ILE A 81 -20.48 23.96 -1.75
N GLN A 82 -20.27 24.13 -0.44
CA GLN A 82 -18.93 24.26 0.14
C GLN A 82 -18.09 23.02 -0.15
N THR A 83 -18.67 21.82 0.06
CA THR A 83 -18.02 20.54 -0.23
C THR A 83 -17.63 20.42 -1.71
N LEU A 84 -18.51 20.83 -2.63
CA LEU A 84 -18.21 20.85 -4.06
C LEU A 84 -17.12 21.89 -4.42
N SER A 85 -17.13 23.05 -3.76
CA SER A 85 -16.17 24.14 -4.01
C SER A 85 -14.76 23.84 -3.50
N SER A 86 -14.65 23.05 -2.43
CA SER A 86 -13.37 22.65 -1.83
C SER A 86 -13.04 21.18 -2.09
N HIS A 87 -13.65 20.57 -3.12
CA HIS A 87 -13.44 19.15 -3.39
C HIS A 87 -12.02 18.90 -3.92
N ASP A 88 -11.24 18.05 -3.25
CA ASP A 88 -9.85 17.75 -3.63
C ASP A 88 -9.72 17.28 -5.08
N ASN A 89 -10.72 16.54 -5.58
CA ASN A 89 -10.75 16.04 -6.97
C ASN A 89 -11.49 16.94 -7.96
N ALA A 90 -11.87 18.18 -7.59
CA ALA A 90 -12.56 19.11 -8.48
C ALA A 90 -11.86 19.33 -9.85
N PRO A 91 -10.51 19.43 -9.92
CA PRO A 91 -9.82 19.54 -11.21
C PRO A 91 -9.98 18.30 -12.09
N ALA A 92 -10.02 17.11 -11.49
CA ALA A 92 -10.22 15.87 -12.24
C ALA A 92 -11.63 15.76 -12.81
N TYR A 93 -12.65 16.20 -12.04
CA TYR A 93 -14.03 16.25 -12.52
C TYR A 93 -14.23 17.28 -13.64
N ALA A 94 -13.51 18.41 -13.61
CA ALA A 94 -13.51 19.39 -14.68
C ALA A 94 -12.95 18.79 -15.98
N SER A 95 -11.81 18.09 -15.92
CA SER A 95 -11.23 17.41 -17.08
C SER A 95 -12.08 16.25 -17.61
N LEU A 96 -12.77 15.51 -16.73
CA LEU A 96 -13.66 14.41 -17.12
C LEU A 96 -14.92 14.91 -17.82
N ARG A 97 -15.42 16.11 -17.48
CA ARG A 97 -16.58 16.71 -18.14
C ARG A 97 -16.37 16.94 -19.64
N ASP A 98 -15.13 17.16 -20.05
CA ASP A 98 -14.79 17.39 -21.46
C ASP A 98 -14.73 16.08 -22.28
N VAL A 99 -14.63 14.94 -21.59
CA VAL A 99 -14.42 13.62 -22.20
C VAL A 99 -15.63 12.70 -22.05
N VAL A 100 -16.40 12.88 -20.98
CA VAL A 100 -17.59 12.11 -20.65
C VAL A 100 -18.81 13.00 -20.80
N ASP A 101 -19.79 12.56 -21.59
CA ASP A 101 -21.06 13.23 -21.69
C ASP A 101 -21.86 13.02 -20.39
N LEU A 102 -21.66 13.91 -19.43
CA LEU A 102 -22.32 13.90 -18.12
C LEU A 102 -23.81 14.26 -18.19
N SER A 103 -24.36 14.56 -19.38
CA SER A 103 -25.75 14.97 -19.56
C SER A 103 -26.79 13.88 -19.25
N GLY A 104 -26.35 12.62 -19.08
CA GLY A 104 -27.23 11.47 -18.91
C GLY A 104 -27.62 11.07 -17.48
N GLY A 105 -27.19 11.78 -16.44
CA GLY A 105 -27.57 11.47 -15.03
C GLY A 105 -27.12 10.11 -14.50
N GLN A 106 -26.25 9.40 -15.23
CA GLN A 106 -25.75 8.05 -14.87
C GLN A 106 -24.46 8.07 -14.04
N TYR A 107 -23.91 9.26 -13.77
CA TYR A 107 -22.64 9.43 -13.08
C TYR A 107 -22.85 10.24 -11.81
N TRP A 108 -22.42 9.66 -10.69
CA TRP A 108 -22.51 10.28 -9.37
C TRP A 108 -21.11 10.69 -8.94
N LEU A 109 -20.92 11.98 -8.65
CA LEU A 109 -19.68 12.48 -8.06
C LEU A 109 -19.64 12.14 -6.57
N GLU A 110 -18.46 11.85 -6.05
CA GLU A 110 -18.28 11.57 -4.63
C GLU A 110 -18.58 12.81 -3.80
N THR A 111 -19.37 12.64 -2.74
CA THR A 111 -19.64 13.69 -1.73
C THR A 111 -18.59 13.71 -0.62
N ALA A 112 -17.73 12.68 -0.53
CA ALA A 112 -16.61 12.63 0.39
C ALA A 112 -15.38 12.02 -0.31
N PRO A 113 -14.21 12.70 -0.31
CA PRO A 113 -13.02 12.33 -1.10
C PRO A 113 -12.32 11.02 -0.69
N GLY A 114 -12.90 10.26 0.24
CA GLY A 114 -12.28 9.06 0.83
C GLY A 114 -12.77 7.73 0.27
N LEU A 115 -13.90 7.67 -0.43
CA LEU A 115 -14.54 6.40 -0.79
C LEU A 115 -14.00 5.78 -2.08
N ALA A 116 -13.67 6.55 -3.13
CA ALA A 116 -13.06 5.96 -4.33
C ALA A 116 -11.54 5.82 -4.27
N ARG A 117 -10.84 6.48 -3.33
CA ARG A 117 -9.41 6.19 -3.07
C ARG A 117 -9.17 4.75 -2.63
N ALA A 118 -10.17 4.07 -2.10
CA ALA A 118 -10.10 2.64 -1.76
C ALA A 118 -10.45 1.71 -2.94
N SER A 119 -11.15 2.20 -3.98
CA SER A 119 -11.74 1.35 -5.02
C SER A 119 -11.19 1.60 -6.44
N LEU A 120 -10.39 2.64 -6.68
CA LEU A 120 -9.77 2.93 -7.97
C LEU A 120 -8.27 2.58 -7.99
N CYS A 121 -7.88 1.52 -7.29
CA CYS A 121 -6.66 0.77 -7.61
C CYS A 121 -6.91 -0.05 -8.88
N GLY A 122 -6.96 0.62 -10.03
CA GLY A 122 -7.16 -0.04 -11.31
C GLY A 122 -7.20 0.93 -12.47
N ALA A 123 -6.13 0.89 -13.28
CA ALA A 123 -5.97 1.56 -14.57
C ALA A 123 -5.52 3.04 -14.57
N GLY A 124 -4.20 3.20 -14.72
CA GLY A 124 -3.62 3.95 -15.85
C GLY A 124 -3.73 5.48 -15.85
N GLY A 125 -2.74 6.14 -15.25
CA GLY A 125 -2.45 7.56 -15.45
C GLY A 125 -1.45 8.05 -14.41
N ASP A 126 -0.22 8.30 -14.84
CA ASP A 126 0.90 8.92 -14.10
C ASP A 126 1.31 8.29 -12.76
N ALA A 127 2.27 7.38 -12.91
CA ALA A 127 2.84 6.51 -11.90
C ALA A 127 3.83 7.19 -10.95
N ASP A 128 3.41 8.20 -10.19
CA ASP A 128 4.24 8.77 -9.12
C ASP A 128 3.64 8.72 -7.70
N ASP A 129 2.36 8.37 -7.52
CA ASP A 129 1.76 8.27 -6.17
C ASP A 129 0.89 7.03 -5.90
N ALA A 130 1.08 5.95 -6.68
CA ALA A 130 0.32 4.69 -6.50
C ALA A 130 0.87 3.76 -5.40
N SER A 131 1.37 4.35 -4.32
CA SER A 131 1.30 3.75 -2.99
C SER A 131 1.36 4.90 -1.99
N ALA A 132 0.20 5.25 -1.41
CA ALA A 132 0.10 6.18 -0.28
C ALA A 132 0.81 5.66 0.99
N GLU A 133 1.51 4.53 0.89
CA GLU A 133 2.38 4.04 1.94
C GLU A 133 3.65 4.91 2.03
N PRO A 134 4.00 5.37 3.24
CA PRO A 134 5.24 6.09 3.44
C PRO A 134 6.42 5.16 3.16
N PHE A 135 7.55 5.74 2.74
CA PHE A 135 8.81 5.00 2.68
C PHE A 135 9.16 4.48 4.08
N ARG A 136 9.44 3.18 4.18
CA ARG A 136 9.81 2.53 5.44
C ARG A 136 11.20 1.92 5.34
N ARG A 137 11.94 1.97 6.44
CA ARG A 137 13.23 1.29 6.56
C ARG A 137 12.99 -0.19 6.77
N THR A 138 13.41 -1.00 5.80
CA THR A 138 13.27 -2.45 5.80
C THR A 138 14.64 -3.10 5.66
N LYS A 139 14.97 -4.05 6.53
CA LYS A 139 16.20 -4.83 6.40
C LYS A 139 16.10 -5.68 5.15
N ILE A 140 17.14 -5.67 4.30
CA ILE A 140 17.08 -6.44 3.05
C ILE A 140 16.90 -7.94 3.31
N ASP A 141 17.41 -8.42 4.45
CA ASP A 141 17.31 -9.82 4.88
C ASP A 141 15.87 -10.28 5.08
N THR A 142 14.95 -9.37 5.45
CA THR A 142 13.52 -9.70 5.64
C THR A 142 12.72 -9.59 4.35
N SER A 143 13.23 -8.90 3.33
CA SER A 143 12.54 -8.63 2.06
C SER A 143 13.16 -9.34 0.86
N ARG A 144 14.10 -10.27 1.08
CA ARG A 144 14.82 -10.99 0.01
C ARG A 144 14.26 -12.40 -0.23
N ALA A 145 14.21 -12.79 -1.49
CA ALA A 145 13.86 -14.14 -1.94
C ALA A 145 15.11 -15.04 -2.00
N GLU A 146 16.22 -14.49 -2.48
CA GLU A 146 17.49 -15.20 -2.63
C GLU A 146 18.64 -14.27 -2.27
N VAL A 147 19.70 -14.85 -1.69
CA VAL A 147 20.98 -14.16 -1.47
C VAL A 147 22.13 -15.00 -2.02
N ARG A 148 23.10 -14.33 -2.63
CA ARG A 148 24.40 -14.93 -2.96
C ARG A 148 25.52 -13.99 -2.54
N PHE A 149 26.66 -14.60 -2.27
CA PHE A 149 27.86 -13.89 -1.86
C PHE A 149 28.98 -14.16 -2.85
N THR A 150 29.78 -13.13 -3.09
CA THR A 150 31.06 -13.23 -3.80
C THR A 150 32.15 -12.78 -2.84
N GLU A 151 33.41 -12.82 -3.30
CA GLU A 151 34.56 -12.39 -2.52
C GLU A 151 34.47 -10.94 -2.03
N ARG A 152 33.70 -10.10 -2.73
CA ARG A 152 33.56 -8.66 -2.46
C ARG A 152 32.14 -8.11 -2.63
N ALA A 153 31.12 -8.92 -2.95
CA ALA A 153 29.77 -8.41 -3.15
C ALA A 153 28.70 -9.27 -2.46
N ILE A 154 27.68 -8.58 -1.96
CA ILE A 154 26.45 -9.17 -1.42
C ILE A 154 25.35 -8.92 -2.46
N VAL A 155 24.77 -10.01 -2.96
CA VAL A 155 23.75 -9.96 -4.01
C VAL A 155 22.44 -10.43 -3.42
N SER A 156 21.42 -9.58 -3.45
CA SER A 156 20.10 -9.88 -2.89
C SER A 156 19.03 -9.71 -3.95
N LYS A 157 18.27 -10.76 -4.21
CA LYS A 157 17.03 -10.70 -4.99
C LYS A 157 15.89 -10.40 -4.05
N LEU A 158 15.08 -9.38 -4.35
CA LEU A 158 13.96 -9.00 -3.49
C LEU A 158 12.76 -9.90 -3.76
N LEU A 159 11.95 -10.18 -2.72
CA LEU A 159 10.67 -10.88 -2.86
C LEU A 159 9.73 -10.08 -3.75
N ASN A 160 9.62 -8.78 -3.45
CA ASN A 160 8.78 -7.85 -4.17
C ASN A 160 9.61 -6.70 -4.72
N ARG A 161 9.16 -6.17 -5.86
CA ARG A 161 9.74 -4.95 -6.43
C ARG A 161 9.44 -3.78 -5.51
N SER A 162 10.49 -3.07 -5.12
CA SER A 162 10.40 -1.98 -4.16
C SER A 162 10.92 -0.70 -4.79
N LEU A 163 10.19 0.39 -4.59
CA LEU A 163 10.65 1.73 -4.91
C LEU A 163 11.55 2.19 -3.77
N VAL A 164 12.84 2.32 -4.03
CA VAL A 164 13.87 2.60 -3.03
C VAL A 164 14.29 4.06 -3.13
N LYS A 165 14.29 4.77 -2.00
CA LYS A 165 14.75 6.15 -1.88
C LYS A 165 16.20 6.23 -1.37
N SER A 166 16.53 5.44 -0.36
CA SER A 166 17.89 5.38 0.19
C SER A 166 18.31 3.93 0.47
N VAL A 167 19.62 3.69 0.36
CA VAL A 167 20.25 2.42 0.73
C VAL A 167 21.24 2.69 1.84
N ILE A 168 21.03 2.05 2.98
CA ILE A 168 21.83 2.22 4.18
C ILE A 168 22.63 0.94 4.41
N VAL A 169 23.94 1.06 4.47
CA VAL A 169 24.87 -0.05 4.74
C VAL A 169 25.49 0.16 6.12
N ASN A 170 25.08 -0.66 7.08
CA ASN A 170 25.61 -0.68 8.43
C ASN A 170 26.80 -1.65 8.51
N ILE A 171 27.90 -1.17 9.09
CA ILE A 171 29.16 -1.88 9.24
C ILE A 171 29.40 -2.07 10.75
N HIS A 172 29.07 -3.25 11.23
CA HIS A 172 29.23 -3.63 12.63
C HIS A 172 30.62 -4.21 12.87
N ASN A 173 31.26 -3.77 13.97
CA ASN A 173 32.59 -4.22 14.40
C ASN A 173 33.66 -4.14 13.29
N PRO A 174 33.94 -2.95 12.72
CA PRO A 174 34.94 -2.81 11.68
C PRO A 174 36.33 -3.21 12.19
N GLY A 175 36.97 -4.14 11.49
CA GLY A 175 38.28 -4.67 11.82
C GLY A 175 39.38 -3.60 11.75
N ARG A 176 40.51 -3.85 12.43
CA ARG A 176 41.63 -2.90 12.51
C ARG A 176 42.59 -2.99 11.32
N THR A 177 42.62 -4.12 10.61
CA THR A 177 43.58 -4.38 9.51
C THR A 177 43.02 -3.97 8.14
N ILE A 178 41.77 -4.34 7.87
CA ILE A 178 41.08 -4.07 6.61
C ILE A 178 39.69 -3.50 6.92
N GLN A 179 39.40 -2.33 6.36
CA GLN A 179 38.11 -1.66 6.47
C GLN A 179 37.59 -1.28 5.08
N ILE A 180 36.27 -1.16 4.94
CA ILE A 180 35.66 -0.76 3.66
C ILE A 180 35.96 0.72 3.40
N ARG A 181 36.54 1.02 2.23
CA ARG A 181 36.79 2.41 1.77
C ARG A 181 35.72 2.87 0.81
N ARG A 182 35.26 1.99 -0.08
CA ARG A 182 34.31 2.35 -1.12
C ARG A 182 33.39 1.19 -1.43
N LEU A 183 32.12 1.48 -1.58
CA LEU A 183 31.11 0.53 -2.05
C LEU A 183 30.37 1.08 -3.27
N ALA A 184 29.93 0.18 -4.13
CA ALA A 184 29.09 0.47 -5.29
C ALA A 184 27.77 -0.27 -5.14
N ILE A 185 26.69 0.41 -5.47
CA ILE A 185 25.34 -0.15 -5.42
C ILE A 185 24.87 -0.36 -6.85
N TYR A 186 24.38 -1.56 -7.13
CA TYR A 186 23.75 -1.89 -8.40
C TYR A 186 22.33 -2.35 -8.16
N ARG A 187 21.45 -2.04 -9.11
CA ARG A 187 20.07 -2.53 -9.13
C ARG A 187 19.80 -3.34 -10.39
N THR A 188 18.81 -4.21 -10.30
CA THR A 188 18.11 -4.76 -11.47
C THR A 188 16.62 -4.45 -11.35
N THR A 189 15.95 -4.30 -12.49
CA THR A 189 14.48 -4.19 -12.57
C THR A 189 13.82 -5.48 -13.03
N SER A 190 14.60 -6.43 -13.56
CA SER A 190 14.08 -7.70 -14.06
C SER A 190 13.93 -8.68 -12.89
N VAL A 191 12.73 -9.27 -12.78
CA VAL A 191 12.42 -10.34 -11.82
C VAL A 191 13.00 -11.68 -12.29
N ALA A 192 13.30 -11.78 -13.60
CA ALA A 192 13.96 -12.94 -14.21
C ALA A 192 15.47 -12.95 -13.99
N ALA A 193 16.07 -11.85 -13.49
CA ALA A 193 17.50 -11.83 -13.18
C ALA A 193 17.86 -12.97 -12.21
N GLU A 194 18.70 -13.87 -12.70
CA GLU A 194 19.27 -14.96 -11.91
C GLU A 194 20.47 -14.45 -11.12
N VAL A 195 20.44 -14.66 -9.80
CA VAL A 195 21.54 -14.27 -8.92
C VAL A 195 22.83 -15.04 -9.26
N SER A 196 22.67 -16.27 -9.74
CA SER A 196 23.74 -17.18 -10.20
C SER A 196 24.56 -16.63 -11.35
N ARG A 197 23.93 -15.89 -12.27
CA ARG A 197 24.57 -15.38 -13.49
C ARG A 197 25.33 -14.08 -13.27
N LEU A 198 25.31 -13.49 -12.08
CA LEU A 198 26.02 -12.21 -11.84
C LEU A 198 27.52 -12.29 -12.18
N ARG A 199 28.15 -13.47 -12.04
CA ARG A 199 29.56 -13.68 -12.41
C ARG A 199 29.78 -13.72 -13.93
N SER A 200 28.83 -14.26 -14.69
CA SER A 200 28.96 -14.48 -16.14
C SER A 200 28.33 -13.36 -16.97
N ASP A 201 27.24 -12.74 -16.51
CA ASP A 201 26.52 -11.67 -17.19
C ASP A 201 26.09 -10.58 -16.21
N ARG A 202 26.72 -9.40 -16.34
CA ARG A 202 26.38 -8.19 -15.57
C ARG A 202 25.47 -7.21 -16.32
N SER A 203 25.04 -7.52 -17.54
CA SER A 203 24.28 -6.60 -18.40
C SER A 203 22.93 -6.17 -17.80
N THR A 204 22.31 -7.05 -17.00
CA THR A 204 21.04 -6.82 -16.32
C THR A 204 21.16 -5.90 -15.08
N TRP A 205 22.38 -5.70 -14.58
CA TRP A 205 22.67 -4.95 -13.36
C TRP A 205 23.21 -3.57 -13.69
N LYS A 206 22.50 -2.53 -13.27
CA LYS A 206 22.87 -1.14 -13.49
C LYS A 206 23.41 -0.53 -12.21
N LYS A 207 24.60 0.07 -12.29
CA LYS A 207 25.19 0.83 -11.20
C LYS A 207 24.34 2.07 -10.94
N VAL A 208 23.91 2.28 -9.69
CA VAL A 208 23.09 3.43 -9.30
C VAL A 208 23.84 4.44 -8.47
N ALA A 209 24.77 3.99 -7.64
CA ALA A 209 25.48 4.87 -6.74
C ALA A 209 26.85 4.30 -6.33
N THR A 210 27.69 5.16 -5.78
CA THR A 210 28.96 4.80 -5.16
C THR A 210 29.12 5.64 -3.91
N ALA A 211 29.52 5.01 -2.81
CA ALA A 211 29.78 5.71 -1.55
C ALA A 211 31.21 5.47 -1.12
N THR A 212 31.83 6.52 -0.59
CA THR A 212 33.16 6.46 0.03
C THR A 212 32.99 6.58 1.53
N ILE A 213 33.66 5.71 2.26
CA ILE A 213 33.52 5.56 3.71
C ILE A 213 34.86 5.93 4.35
N ALA A 214 34.81 6.80 5.36
CA ALA A 214 35.98 7.16 6.14
C ALA A 214 36.43 5.96 7.01
N PRO A 215 37.74 5.83 7.30
CA PRO A 215 38.22 4.80 8.22
C PRO A 215 37.48 4.87 9.57
N GLY A 216 37.04 3.72 10.09
CA GLY A 216 36.30 3.63 11.35
C GLY A 216 34.81 3.98 11.30
N ALA A 217 34.29 4.49 10.19
CA ALA A 217 32.86 4.76 10.07
C ALA A 217 32.04 3.45 10.05
N THR A 218 30.89 3.49 10.75
CA THR A 218 30.01 2.33 10.97
C THR A 218 28.76 2.34 10.10
N GLU A 219 28.53 3.40 9.34
CA GLU A 219 27.35 3.56 8.51
C GLU A 219 27.72 4.25 7.19
N ALA A 220 27.10 3.80 6.10
CA ALA A 220 27.12 4.47 4.81
C ALA A 220 25.68 4.61 4.32
N VAL A 221 25.19 5.85 4.31
CA VAL A 221 23.88 6.20 3.75
C VAL A 221 24.06 6.65 2.32
N VAL A 222 23.27 6.08 1.41
CA VAL A 222 23.29 6.41 -0.01
C VAL A 222 21.89 6.83 -0.44
N ASP A 223 21.68 8.13 -0.50
CA ASP A 223 20.45 8.72 -0.99
C ASP A 223 20.42 8.77 -2.51
N LEU A 224 19.32 8.30 -3.10
CA LEU A 224 19.09 8.39 -4.53
C LEU A 224 18.40 9.72 -4.84
N PRO A 225 18.88 10.50 -5.83
CA PRO A 225 18.26 11.79 -6.20
C PRO A 225 16.78 11.66 -6.56
N THR A 226 16.41 10.50 -7.11
CA THR A 226 15.03 10.12 -7.41
C THR A 226 14.85 8.66 -6.98
N PRO A 227 13.74 8.30 -6.33
CA PRO A 227 13.49 6.91 -5.97
C PRO A 227 13.52 6.00 -7.22
N LEU A 228 14.21 4.86 -7.11
CA LEU A 228 14.35 3.92 -8.22
C LEU A 228 13.72 2.59 -7.86
N ILE A 229 13.20 1.88 -8.85
CA ILE A 229 12.64 0.54 -8.66
C ILE A 229 13.77 -0.49 -8.63
N PHE A 230 13.76 -1.33 -7.58
CA PHE A 230 14.66 -2.45 -7.38
C PHE A 230 13.84 -3.75 -7.37
N ALA A 231 14.19 -4.69 -8.23
CA ALA A 231 13.85 -6.11 -8.12
C ALA A 231 14.98 -6.91 -7.45
N GLY A 232 16.19 -6.35 -7.46
CA GLY A 232 17.36 -6.89 -6.77
C GLY A 232 18.37 -5.78 -6.51
N CYS A 233 19.23 -6.00 -5.51
CA CYS A 233 20.25 -5.08 -5.06
C CYS A 233 21.60 -5.81 -4.92
N VAL A 234 22.66 -5.24 -5.48
CA VAL A 234 24.05 -5.67 -5.23
C VAL A 234 24.75 -4.57 -4.47
N VAL A 235 25.39 -4.93 -3.36
CA VAL A 235 26.37 -4.07 -2.67
C VAL A 235 27.75 -4.66 -2.91
N GLU A 236 28.55 -3.99 -3.74
CA GLU A 236 29.91 -4.40 -4.13
C GLU A 236 30.96 -3.54 -3.40
N LEU A 237 31.88 -4.19 -2.69
CA LEU A 237 32.97 -3.59 -1.94
C LEU A 237 34.16 -3.32 -2.88
N THR A 238 34.19 -2.15 -3.48
CA THR A 238 35.13 -1.81 -4.57
C THR A 238 36.52 -1.41 -4.08
N ALA A 239 36.65 -0.86 -2.87
CA ALA A 239 37.95 -0.49 -2.30
C ALA A 239 38.00 -0.69 -0.78
N PHE A 240 39.20 -0.92 -0.26
CA PHE A 240 39.46 -1.10 1.17
C PHE A 240 40.53 -0.13 1.67
N HIS A 241 40.40 0.31 2.93
CA HIS A 241 41.48 0.89 3.71
C HIS A 241 42.27 -0.25 4.32
N VAL A 242 43.57 -0.31 4.08
CA VAL A 242 44.45 -1.35 4.61
C VAL A 242 45.49 -0.69 5.50
N ASN A 243 45.47 -1.03 6.79
CA ASN A 243 46.51 -0.60 7.71
C ASN A 243 47.69 -1.57 7.59
N LEU A 244 48.73 -1.15 6.85
CA LEU A 244 49.91 -1.96 6.55
C LEU A 244 50.64 -2.41 7.83
N HIS A 245 50.71 -1.55 8.85
CA HIS A 245 51.36 -1.89 10.12
C HIS A 245 50.60 -2.98 10.87
N ALA A 246 49.27 -2.80 11.03
CA ALA A 246 48.44 -3.80 11.70
C ALA A 246 48.38 -5.11 10.92
N ARG A 247 48.38 -5.06 9.58
CA ARG A 247 48.38 -6.24 8.72
C ARG A 247 49.69 -7.02 8.80
N ALA A 248 50.84 -6.34 8.94
CA ALA A 248 52.12 -7.00 9.12
C ALA A 248 52.22 -7.78 10.46
N GLN A 249 51.46 -7.35 11.46
CA GLN A 249 51.38 -8.00 12.78
C GLN A 249 50.25 -9.03 12.87
N GLU A 250 49.40 -9.17 11.83
CA GLU A 250 48.28 -10.10 11.83
C GLU A 250 48.79 -11.54 11.71
N ILE A 251 48.68 -12.32 12.78
CA ILE A 251 49.02 -13.73 12.79
C ILE A 251 47.77 -14.54 12.42
N LEU A 252 47.89 -15.39 11.40
CA LEU A 252 46.83 -16.29 10.97
C LEU A 252 46.42 -17.21 12.14
N GLN A 253 45.14 -17.25 12.48
CA GLN A 253 44.61 -18.06 13.58
C GLN A 253 43.72 -19.18 13.05
N CYS A 254 43.90 -20.38 13.61
CA CYS A 254 43.05 -21.51 13.31
C CYS A 254 41.59 -21.22 13.75
N PRO A 255 40.60 -21.35 12.87
CA PRO A 255 39.20 -21.07 13.20
C PRO A 255 38.57 -22.11 14.13
N ARG A 256 39.16 -23.32 14.26
CA ARG A 256 38.66 -24.39 15.15
C ARG A 256 39.22 -24.30 16.57
N CYS A 257 40.49 -23.95 16.74
CA CYS A 257 41.16 -23.97 18.05
C CYS A 257 41.83 -22.65 18.44
N SER A 258 41.69 -21.60 17.63
CA SER A 258 42.23 -20.25 17.82
C SER A 258 43.76 -20.16 17.95
N ARG A 259 44.49 -21.27 17.82
CA ARG A 259 45.96 -21.28 17.84
C ARG A 259 46.52 -20.62 16.59
N HIS A 260 47.67 -19.97 16.76
CA HIS A 260 48.44 -19.38 15.67
C HIS A 260 48.88 -20.44 14.67
N VAL A 261 48.77 -20.11 13.39
CA VAL A 261 49.15 -20.96 12.26
C VAL A 261 50.29 -20.27 11.52
N THR A 262 51.48 -20.86 11.61
CA THR A 262 52.70 -20.39 10.95
C THR A 262 52.99 -21.17 9.66
N ASP A 263 52.14 -22.15 9.33
CA ASP A 263 52.30 -22.98 8.15
C ASP A 263 51.99 -22.20 6.87
N LYS A 264 52.86 -22.33 5.86
CA LYS A 264 52.73 -21.61 4.58
C LYS A 264 51.49 -22.00 3.78
N HIS A 265 50.96 -23.20 3.99
CA HIS A 265 49.74 -23.70 3.35
C HIS A 265 48.50 -23.44 4.20
N GLY A 266 48.66 -22.76 5.35
CA GLY A 266 47.56 -22.42 6.25
C GLY A 266 47.02 -23.60 7.05
N VAL A 267 47.74 -24.73 7.14
CA VAL A 267 47.27 -25.91 7.88
C VAL A 267 47.67 -25.84 9.36
N CYS A 268 46.69 -25.95 10.26
CA CYS A 268 46.95 -25.92 11.70
C CYS A 268 47.66 -27.20 12.17
N ARG A 269 48.86 -27.09 12.76
CA ARG A 269 49.63 -28.24 13.28
C ARG A 269 48.92 -29.04 14.37
N HIS A 270 48.03 -28.41 15.13
CA HIS A 270 47.36 -29.04 16.28
C HIS A 270 46.11 -29.82 15.87
N CYS A 271 45.21 -29.23 15.08
CA CYS A 271 43.92 -29.83 14.75
C CYS A 271 43.78 -30.22 13.26
N ARG A 272 44.82 -29.96 12.46
CA ARG A 272 44.88 -30.25 11.02
C ARG A 272 43.82 -29.58 10.13
N GLU A 273 43.07 -28.63 10.68
CA GLU A 273 42.14 -27.78 9.94
C GLU A 273 42.85 -26.69 9.12
N ASN A 274 42.19 -26.21 8.06
CA ASN A 274 42.69 -25.11 7.25
C ASN A 274 42.32 -23.77 7.88
N ALA A 275 43.30 -22.88 8.09
CA ALA A 275 43.08 -21.59 8.70
C ALA A 275 42.33 -20.58 7.82
N HIS A 276 42.24 -20.86 6.51
CA HIS A 276 41.45 -20.08 5.56
C HIS A 276 39.96 -20.47 5.53
N GLN A 277 39.55 -21.50 6.27
CA GLN A 277 38.14 -21.89 6.31
C GLN A 277 37.28 -20.88 7.06
N CYS A 278 36.07 -20.66 6.56
CA CYS A 278 35.09 -19.81 7.21
C CYS A 278 34.74 -20.34 8.61
N ARG A 279 34.76 -19.47 9.63
CA ARG A 279 34.37 -19.82 11.01
C ARG A 279 32.91 -20.28 11.14
N HIS A 280 32.05 -19.85 10.23
CA HIS A 280 30.61 -20.12 10.31
C HIS A 280 30.21 -21.39 9.52
N CYS A 281 30.65 -21.52 8.27
CA CYS A 281 30.24 -22.64 7.39
C CYS A 281 31.37 -23.62 7.02
N ARG A 282 32.61 -23.37 7.47
CA ARG A 282 33.81 -24.17 7.13
C ARG A 282 34.18 -24.21 5.64
N ASN A 283 33.52 -23.43 4.79
CA ASN A 283 33.93 -23.30 3.40
C ASN A 283 35.31 -22.66 3.24
N ILE A 284 36.06 -23.12 2.23
CA ILE A 284 37.37 -22.60 1.85
C ILE A 284 37.26 -22.05 0.43
N ASN A 285 37.49 -20.74 0.27
CA ASN A 285 37.56 -20.14 -1.06
C ASN A 285 38.99 -20.25 -1.61
N TYR A 286 39.24 -21.28 -2.43
CA TYR A 286 40.55 -21.52 -3.04
C TYR A 286 40.95 -20.46 -4.06
N GLU A 287 39.98 -19.82 -4.73
CA GLU A 287 40.24 -18.74 -5.70
C GLU A 287 40.67 -17.45 -4.98
N HIS A 288 40.00 -17.14 -3.87
CA HIS A 288 40.19 -15.90 -3.12
C HIS A 288 40.31 -16.18 -1.60
N PRO A 289 41.46 -16.68 -1.13
CA PRO A 289 41.67 -17.04 0.29
C PRO A 289 41.65 -15.83 1.24
N ASN A 290 41.78 -14.62 0.69
CA ASN A 290 41.69 -13.34 1.41
C ASN A 290 40.39 -12.58 1.10
N ALA A 291 39.35 -13.28 0.68
CA ALA A 291 38.04 -12.69 0.45
C ALA A 291 37.54 -11.92 1.67
N PHE A 292 36.89 -10.78 1.45
CA PHE A 292 36.33 -9.99 2.55
C PHE A 292 35.12 -10.71 3.13
N VAL A 293 34.30 -11.32 2.27
CA VAL A 293 33.07 -12.03 2.61
C VAL A 293 33.19 -13.49 2.16
N CYS A 294 32.69 -14.43 2.96
CA CYS A 294 32.57 -15.83 2.55
C CYS A 294 31.54 -15.96 1.42
N ASN A 295 31.94 -16.57 0.30
CA ASN A 295 31.11 -16.79 -0.89
C ASN A 295 29.92 -17.74 -0.68
N GLU A 296 29.91 -18.53 0.41
CA GLU A 296 28.78 -19.41 0.74
C GLU A 296 27.81 -18.79 1.74
N CYS A 297 28.30 -18.36 2.90
CA CYS A 297 27.43 -17.94 4.01
C CYS A 297 27.40 -16.44 4.29
N GLY A 298 28.22 -15.63 3.59
CA GLY A 298 28.25 -14.19 3.83
C GLY A 298 28.98 -13.74 5.11
N HIS A 299 29.46 -14.67 5.93
CA HIS A 299 30.23 -14.33 7.11
C HIS A 299 31.58 -13.70 6.72
N SER A 300 31.97 -12.65 7.44
CA SER A 300 33.24 -11.95 7.26
C SER A 300 33.98 -11.85 8.60
N LYS A 301 35.30 -12.06 8.55
CA LYS A 301 36.18 -11.83 9.71
C LYS A 301 36.51 -10.35 9.94
N HIS A 302 36.21 -9.49 8.95
CA HIS A 302 36.61 -8.09 8.96
C HIS A 302 35.50 -7.16 9.45
N ALA A 303 34.24 -7.44 9.14
CA ALA A 303 33.09 -6.68 9.64
C ALA A 303 31.79 -7.45 9.38
N ARG A 304 30.74 -7.21 10.18
CA ARG A 304 29.39 -7.68 9.84
C ARG A 304 28.66 -6.59 9.08
N ILE A 305 28.22 -6.91 7.85
CA ILE A 305 27.51 -5.98 6.97
C ILE A 305 26.01 -6.24 7.07
N GLU A 306 25.25 -5.19 7.30
CA GLU A 306 23.78 -5.23 7.31
C GLU A 306 23.26 -4.14 6.36
N ILE A 307 22.37 -4.52 5.44
CA ILE A 307 21.84 -3.62 4.42
C ILE A 307 20.37 -3.34 4.76
N THR A 308 20.01 -2.07 4.80
CA THR A 308 18.65 -1.58 5.02
C THR A 308 18.25 -0.72 3.82
N LEU A 309 17.04 -0.93 3.32
CA LEU A 309 16.45 -0.14 2.24
C LEU A 309 15.38 0.77 2.84
N GLU A 310 15.42 2.06 2.53
CA GLU A 310 14.27 2.94 2.73
C GLU A 310 13.40 2.86 1.48
N CYS A 311 12.33 2.06 1.56
CA CYS A 311 11.54 1.71 0.39
C CYS A 311 10.06 1.58 0.70
N LYS A 312 9.25 1.62 -0.37
CA LYS A 312 7.84 1.22 -0.37
C LYS A 312 7.61 0.22 -1.51
N LEU A 313 6.49 -0.50 -1.48
CA LEU A 313 6.16 -1.42 -2.58
C LEU A 313 6.04 -0.62 -3.88
N ALA A 314 6.66 -1.11 -4.96
CA ALA A 314 6.58 -0.45 -6.25
C ALA A 314 5.22 -0.75 -6.89
N GLY A 315 4.42 0.30 -7.10
CA GLY A 315 3.21 0.23 -7.92
C GLY A 315 3.58 0.17 -9.40
N GLY A 316 3.26 -0.93 -10.07
CA GLY A 316 3.39 -1.08 -11.53
C GLY A 316 4.32 -2.20 -11.96
N TYR A 317 3.81 -3.11 -12.79
CA TYR A 317 4.52 -4.28 -13.33
C TYR A 317 5.69 -3.87 -14.25
N PRO A 318 6.78 -4.67 -14.32
CA PRO A 318 7.90 -4.32 -15.19
C PRO A 318 7.45 -4.44 -16.65
N ARG A 319 8.01 -3.60 -17.53
CA ARG A 319 7.80 -3.79 -18.97
C ARG A 319 8.38 -5.15 -19.37
N VAL A 320 7.54 -6.00 -19.94
CA VAL A 320 7.92 -7.31 -20.48
C VAL A 320 8.88 -7.09 -21.65
N ARG A 321 10.12 -7.58 -21.53
CA ARG A 321 11.16 -7.39 -22.57
C ARG A 321 11.59 -8.68 -23.26
N SER A 322 11.22 -9.84 -22.71
CA SER A 322 11.50 -11.15 -23.29
C SER A 322 10.28 -12.06 -23.20
N GLU A 323 10.25 -13.10 -24.02
CA GLU A 323 9.20 -14.13 -23.99
C GLU A 323 9.21 -14.92 -22.69
N GLU A 324 10.38 -15.14 -22.09
CA GLU A 324 10.52 -15.74 -20.76
C GLU A 324 9.92 -14.86 -19.66
N GLU A 325 10.14 -13.54 -19.72
CA GLU A 325 9.48 -12.59 -18.80
C GLU A 325 7.97 -12.55 -19.02
N ALA A 326 7.49 -12.71 -20.27
CA ALA A 326 6.08 -12.75 -20.61
C ALA A 326 5.40 -13.99 -20.00
N ALA A 327 5.97 -15.18 -20.21
CA ALA A 327 5.45 -16.43 -19.67
C ALA A 327 5.39 -16.41 -18.14
N LYS A 328 6.44 -15.85 -17.49
CA LYS A 328 6.46 -15.72 -16.04
C LYS A 328 5.43 -14.72 -15.53
N ALA A 329 5.25 -13.58 -16.20
CA ALA A 329 4.24 -12.59 -15.84
C ALA A 329 2.82 -13.16 -15.96
N VAL A 330 2.55 -13.95 -17.00
CA VAL A 330 1.27 -14.65 -17.17
C VAL A 330 1.03 -15.65 -16.04
N ALA A 331 2.03 -16.47 -15.71
CA ALA A 331 1.92 -17.43 -14.60
C ALA A 331 1.68 -16.75 -13.24
N GLU A 332 2.35 -15.62 -12.98
CA GLU A 332 2.11 -14.81 -11.78
C GLU A 332 0.68 -14.21 -11.77
N LEU A 333 0.19 -13.72 -12.92
CA LEU A 333 -1.15 -13.17 -13.05
C LEU A 333 -2.24 -14.24 -12.86
N GLU A 334 -2.04 -15.44 -13.39
CA GLU A 334 -2.94 -16.57 -13.19
C GLU A 334 -2.99 -16.97 -11.71
N ALA A 335 -1.84 -17.06 -11.03
CA ALA A 335 -1.77 -17.36 -9.60
C ALA A 335 -2.47 -16.29 -8.73
N GLU A 336 -2.30 -15.01 -9.07
CA GLU A 336 -2.96 -13.90 -8.40
C GLU A 336 -4.48 -13.94 -8.66
N SER A 337 -4.90 -14.19 -9.90
CA SER A 337 -6.32 -14.29 -10.26
C SER A 337 -7.03 -15.43 -9.53
N ALA A 338 -6.36 -16.57 -9.36
CA ALA A 338 -6.86 -17.71 -8.59
C ALA A 338 -7.00 -17.36 -7.09
N THR A 339 -6.06 -16.58 -6.56
CA THR A 339 -6.12 -16.09 -5.18
C THR A 339 -7.26 -15.10 -4.98
N ALA A 340 -7.45 -14.16 -5.90
CA ALA A 340 -8.57 -13.23 -5.89
C ALA A 340 -9.93 -13.93 -6.05
N ALA A 341 -10.01 -14.98 -6.86
CA ALA A 341 -11.21 -15.82 -6.96
C ALA A 341 -11.55 -16.47 -5.62
N ARG A 342 -10.57 -17.11 -4.97
CA ARG A 342 -10.75 -17.70 -3.63
C ARG A 342 -11.20 -16.66 -2.58
N ALA A 343 -10.62 -15.46 -2.61
CA ALA A 343 -11.03 -14.38 -1.72
C ALA A 343 -12.48 -13.93 -1.97
N ARG A 344 -12.89 -13.78 -3.24
CA ARG A 344 -14.28 -13.48 -3.60
C ARG A 344 -15.25 -14.55 -3.13
N ASP A 345 -14.90 -15.83 -3.30
CA ASP A 345 -15.73 -16.95 -2.85
C ASP A 345 -15.88 -16.95 -1.33
N ALA A 346 -14.79 -16.67 -0.59
CA ALA A 346 -14.84 -16.54 0.86
C ALA A 346 -15.75 -15.38 1.31
N VAL A 347 -15.64 -14.21 0.67
CA VAL A 347 -16.52 -13.05 0.94
C VAL A 347 -17.98 -13.38 0.61
N ALA A 348 -18.24 -14.05 -0.50
CA ALA A 348 -19.58 -14.48 -0.88
C ALA A 348 -20.19 -15.45 0.14
N ALA A 349 -19.39 -16.37 0.69
CA ALA A 349 -19.82 -17.29 1.74
C ALA A 349 -20.11 -16.59 3.08
N LEU A 350 -19.41 -15.50 3.40
CA LEU A 350 -19.60 -14.68 4.60
C LEU A 350 -20.78 -13.70 4.49
N LYS A 351 -21.14 -13.27 3.28
CA LYS A 351 -22.24 -12.34 3.00
C LYS A 351 -23.56 -12.65 3.73
N PRO A 352 -24.12 -13.88 3.71
CA PRO A 352 -25.38 -14.16 4.41
C PRO A 352 -25.28 -14.07 5.94
N GLN A 353 -24.10 -14.32 6.52
CA GLN A 353 -23.89 -14.19 7.97
C GLN A 353 -23.83 -12.71 8.37
N LEU A 354 -23.15 -11.88 7.57
CA LEU A 354 -23.11 -10.43 7.75
C LEU A 354 -24.49 -9.79 7.61
N LEU A 355 -25.30 -10.23 6.63
CA LEU A 355 -26.66 -9.74 6.44
C LEU A 355 -27.58 -10.07 7.63
N ARG A 356 -27.41 -11.23 8.28
CA ARG A 356 -28.16 -11.58 9.51
C ARG A 356 -27.72 -10.77 10.72
N ALA A 357 -26.44 -10.42 10.81
CA ALA A 357 -25.92 -9.59 11.90
C ALA A 357 -26.36 -8.12 11.78
N LEU A 358 -26.50 -7.62 10.54
CA LEU A 358 -26.92 -6.23 10.26
C LEU A 358 -28.43 -6.03 10.22
N HIS A 359 -29.20 -7.09 9.95
CA HIS A 359 -30.66 -7.12 10.07
C HIS A 359 -31.08 -8.18 11.09
N PRO A 360 -31.01 -7.88 12.41
CA PRO A 360 -31.69 -8.71 13.39
C PRO A 360 -33.17 -8.73 13.01
N ARG A 361 -33.74 -9.92 12.82
CA ARG A 361 -35.18 -10.05 12.54
C ARG A 361 -35.96 -9.43 13.70
N GLU A 362 -36.95 -8.60 13.39
CA GLU A 362 -37.93 -8.07 14.36
C GLU A 362 -38.79 -9.20 15.00
N ASP A 363 -38.62 -10.44 14.56
CA ASP A 363 -39.39 -11.61 15.01
C ASP A 363 -39.02 -12.11 16.42
N ASP A 364 -37.91 -11.66 17.02
CA ASP A 364 -37.51 -12.09 18.38
C ASP A 364 -38.12 -11.25 19.52
N VAL A 365 -38.99 -10.27 19.23
CA VAL A 365 -39.71 -9.48 20.25
C VAL A 365 -41.14 -10.01 20.51
N GLY A 366 -41.59 -11.03 19.78
CA GLY A 366 -42.96 -11.57 19.88
C GLY A 366 -43.18 -12.70 20.90
N GLY A 367 -42.14 -13.19 21.57
CA GLY A 367 -42.19 -14.48 22.28
C GLY A 367 -42.64 -14.48 23.75
N ASP A 368 -42.87 -13.31 24.39
CA ASP A 368 -42.95 -13.25 25.86
C ASP A 368 -44.23 -12.60 26.43
N ARG A 369 -45.34 -12.57 25.67
CA ARG A 369 -46.62 -11.99 26.15
C ARG A 369 -47.73 -12.99 26.51
N ASP A 370 -47.48 -14.30 26.44
CA ASP A 370 -48.49 -15.32 26.73
C ASP A 370 -48.22 -16.17 28.00
N ARG A 371 -47.28 -15.77 28.86
CA ARG A 371 -47.04 -16.48 30.15
C ARG A 371 -47.67 -15.83 31.39
N ASP A 372 -48.27 -14.65 31.27
CA ASP A 372 -48.84 -13.92 32.43
C ASP A 372 -50.38 -13.94 32.50
N ARG A 373 -51.08 -14.71 31.64
CA ARG A 373 -52.56 -14.81 31.71
C ARG A 373 -53.11 -15.95 32.57
N ASP A 374 -52.26 -16.86 33.08
CA ASP A 374 -52.68 -18.00 33.90
C ASP A 374 -52.32 -17.87 35.39
N ARG A 375 -52.02 -16.66 35.89
CA ARG A 375 -51.74 -16.42 37.32
C ARG A 375 -52.80 -15.65 38.10
N ASP A 376 -53.85 -15.12 37.45
CA ASP A 376 -54.95 -14.40 38.11
C ASP A 376 -56.27 -15.19 38.07
N ARG A 377 -56.22 -16.44 38.53
CA ARG A 377 -57.38 -17.17 39.07
C ARG A 377 -57.01 -17.72 40.44
N ASP A 378 -57.08 -16.84 41.44
CA ASP A 378 -57.53 -17.12 42.81
C ASP A 378 -57.90 -15.80 43.50
#